data_AF-A0A2K3MYM7-F1
#
_entry.id   AF-A0A2K3MYM7-F1
#
_cell.length_a   1.000
_cell.length_b   1.000
_cell.length_c   1.000
_cell.angle_alpha   90.00
_cell.angle_beta   90.00
_cell.angle_gamma   90.00
#
_symmetry.space_group_name_H-M   'P 1'
#
loop_
_entity.id
_entity.type
_entity.pdbx_description
1 polymer ?
#
loop_
_entity_poly.entity_id
_entity_poly.type
_entity_poly.pdbx_seq_one_letter_code
_entity_poly.pdbx_strand_id
1 'polypeptide(L)'
;MVYRWWKELGLAKELDFARDEPIKWYMWPMACLPDPEFSEERVEITKPLSLIYIIDDLFDFYGNIDELTLFTDAVKRWDLEAIEQLPKCMKVCYKALYDTTNEFALRTYIKHGWNPLTSLIKSWVRLLDAFLQEAKWFGSGHVPKSEEYLKNAIVSTGVHVILMHAFFVMGEGITNKTVSLMDDVPTIVSICATILRLCDDLEGHKVPKYP
;
A
#
# COMPACT_ATOMS: atom_id res chain seq x y z
N MET A 1 -11.02 17.08 -1.67
CA MET A 1 -10.60 16.26 -2.83
C MET A 1 -10.52 14.79 -2.45
N VAL A 2 -9.72 14.41 -1.43
CA VAL A 2 -9.62 13.02 -0.92
C VAL A 2 -10.97 12.38 -0.60
N TYR A 3 -11.81 13.03 0.21
CA TYR A 3 -13.11 12.46 0.60
C TYR A 3 -14.04 12.20 -0.61
N ARG A 4 -14.01 13.08 -1.63
CA ARG A 4 -14.80 12.91 -2.84
C ARG A 4 -14.32 11.70 -3.64
N TRP A 5 -13.02 11.64 -3.93
CA TRP A 5 -12.38 10.50 -4.59
C TRP A 5 -12.70 9.19 -3.86
N TRP A 6 -12.57 9.18 -2.55
CA TRP A 6 -12.85 8.00 -1.73
C TRP A 6 -14.31 7.52 -1.85
N LYS A 7 -15.28 8.45 -1.83
CA LYS A 7 -16.69 8.09 -2.02
C LYS A 7 -17.00 7.63 -3.44
N GLU A 8 -16.31 8.14 -4.45
CA GLU A 8 -16.46 7.71 -5.85
C GLU A 8 -15.95 6.28 -6.07
N LEU A 9 -14.92 5.84 -5.34
CA LEU A 9 -14.45 4.45 -5.39
C LEU A 9 -15.48 3.43 -4.89
N GLY A 10 -16.40 3.84 -4.01
CA GLY A 10 -17.45 2.95 -3.47
C GLY A 10 -16.95 1.82 -2.58
N LEU A 11 -15.65 1.79 -2.23
CA LEU A 11 -15.03 0.68 -1.48
C LEU A 11 -15.68 0.44 -0.13
N ALA A 12 -16.03 1.49 0.62
CA ALA A 12 -16.65 1.37 1.93
C ALA A 12 -17.98 0.60 1.95
N LYS A 13 -18.68 0.47 0.80
CA LYS A 13 -19.91 -0.32 0.71
C LYS A 13 -19.65 -1.79 0.37
N GLU A 14 -18.58 -2.07 -0.36
CA GLU A 14 -18.22 -3.41 -0.83
C GLU A 14 -17.25 -4.13 0.13
N LEU A 15 -16.61 -3.36 1.02
CA LEU A 15 -15.64 -3.81 2.02
C LEU A 15 -16.08 -3.29 3.40
N ASP A 16 -17.25 -3.75 3.87
CA ASP A 16 -17.85 -3.31 5.14
C ASP A 16 -17.07 -3.78 6.39
N PHE A 17 -16.20 -4.77 6.24
CA PHE A 17 -15.26 -5.23 7.26
C PHE A 17 -14.01 -4.33 7.37
N ALA A 18 -13.69 -3.54 6.34
CA ALA A 18 -12.48 -2.73 6.30
C ALA A 18 -12.69 -1.35 6.94
N ARG A 19 -11.60 -0.75 7.41
CA ARG A 19 -11.60 0.61 7.97
C ARG A 19 -12.05 1.62 6.89
N ASP A 20 -12.95 2.54 7.24
CA ASP A 20 -13.38 3.68 6.40
C ASP A 20 -12.94 5.00 7.07
N GLU A 21 -11.62 5.26 7.10
CA GLU A 21 -11.04 6.42 7.79
C GLU A 21 -10.21 7.36 6.87
N PRO A 22 -10.72 7.79 5.68
CA PRO A 22 -9.95 8.57 4.70
C PRO A 22 -9.42 9.91 5.24
N ILE A 23 -10.10 10.51 6.22
CA ILE A 23 -9.65 11.74 6.88
C ILE A 23 -8.45 11.45 7.79
N LYS A 24 -8.46 10.33 8.52
CA LYS A 24 -7.36 9.92 9.38
C LYS A 24 -6.12 9.60 8.56
N TRP A 25 -6.29 8.91 7.44
CA TRP A 25 -5.19 8.61 6.53
C TRP A 25 -4.58 9.88 5.92
N TYR A 26 -5.41 10.90 5.62
CA TYR A 26 -4.91 12.22 5.17
C TYR A 26 -4.02 12.93 6.20
N MET A 27 -4.13 12.62 7.50
CA MET A 27 -3.29 13.24 8.52
C MET A 27 -1.80 12.89 8.35
N TRP A 28 -1.48 11.72 7.79
CA TRP A 28 -0.10 11.30 7.57
C TRP A 28 0.63 12.20 6.56
N PRO A 29 0.15 12.39 5.31
CA PRO A 29 0.78 13.33 4.39
C PRO A 29 0.77 14.77 4.90
N MET A 30 -0.25 15.18 5.67
CA MET A 30 -0.28 16.49 6.32
C MET A 30 0.88 16.69 7.31
N ALA A 31 1.20 15.67 8.11
CA ALA A 31 2.32 15.72 9.04
C ALA A 31 3.68 15.69 8.32
N CYS A 32 3.80 14.90 7.25
CA CYS A 32 5.06 14.76 6.50
C CYS A 32 5.37 15.96 5.59
N LEU A 33 4.34 16.61 5.03
CA LEU A 33 4.46 17.73 4.10
C LEU A 33 3.68 18.94 4.65
N PRO A 34 4.20 19.63 5.69
CA PRO A 34 3.46 20.67 6.40
C PRO A 34 3.33 21.97 5.59
N ASP A 35 4.18 22.19 4.58
CA ASP A 35 4.13 23.38 3.75
C ASP A 35 2.81 23.44 2.94
N PRO A 36 2.06 24.56 2.98
CA PRO A 36 0.85 24.73 2.20
C PRO A 36 1.00 24.44 0.70
N GLU A 37 2.18 24.67 0.12
CA GLU A 37 2.46 24.48 -1.31
C GLU A 37 2.26 23.02 -1.76
N PHE A 38 2.49 22.04 -0.86
CA PHE A 38 2.37 20.61 -1.18
C PHE A 38 0.94 20.04 -1.11
N SER A 39 -0.08 20.89 -1.31
CA SER A 39 -1.47 20.49 -1.16
C SER A 39 -1.90 19.38 -2.12
N GLU A 40 -1.39 19.40 -3.36
CA GLU A 40 -1.68 18.37 -4.37
C GLU A 40 -0.95 17.07 -4.04
N GLU A 41 0.33 17.16 -3.68
CA GLU A 41 1.18 16.04 -3.30
C GLU A 41 0.57 15.28 -2.11
N ARG A 42 0.05 16.00 -1.10
CA ARG A 42 -0.67 15.38 0.02
C ARG A 42 -1.90 14.60 -0.44
N VAL A 43 -2.68 15.14 -1.36
CA VAL A 43 -3.85 14.43 -1.92
C VAL A 43 -3.41 13.17 -2.64
N GLU A 44 -2.38 13.26 -3.48
CA GLU A 44 -1.88 12.12 -4.26
C GLU A 44 -1.24 11.03 -3.41
N ILE A 45 -0.54 11.38 -2.32
CA ILE A 45 0.02 10.39 -1.39
C ILE A 45 -1.08 9.72 -0.55
N THR A 46 -2.16 10.43 -0.25
CA THR A 46 -3.26 9.86 0.55
C THR A 46 -3.98 8.73 -0.17
N LYS A 47 -4.05 8.77 -1.51
CA LYS A 47 -4.72 7.74 -2.30
C LYS A 47 -4.08 6.34 -2.13
N PRO A 48 -2.78 6.12 -2.42
CA PRO A 48 -2.13 4.84 -2.20
C PRO A 48 -2.11 4.47 -0.71
N LEU A 49 -1.96 5.43 0.20
CA LEU A 49 -2.04 5.15 1.64
C LEU A 49 -3.38 4.57 2.06
N SER A 50 -4.48 5.12 1.55
CA SER A 50 -5.82 4.60 1.78
C SER A 50 -5.95 3.16 1.27
N LEU A 51 -5.39 2.88 0.09
CA LEU A 51 -5.41 1.53 -0.49
C LEU A 51 -4.55 0.53 0.30
N ILE A 52 -3.42 0.95 0.88
CA ILE A 52 -2.63 0.09 1.76
C ILE A 52 -3.48 -0.38 2.93
N TYR A 53 -4.17 0.52 3.64
CA TYR A 53 -5.01 0.15 4.78
C TYR A 53 -6.15 -0.81 4.39
N ILE A 54 -6.76 -0.61 3.23
CA ILE A 54 -7.85 -1.46 2.75
C ILE A 54 -7.36 -2.85 2.35
N ILE A 55 -6.21 -2.91 1.70
CA ILE A 55 -5.61 -4.19 1.30
C ILE A 55 -5.12 -4.94 2.54
N ASP A 56 -4.54 -4.25 3.52
CA ASP A 56 -4.21 -4.80 4.84
C ASP A 56 -5.44 -5.45 5.50
N ASP A 57 -6.56 -4.73 5.59
CA ASP A 57 -7.81 -5.28 6.13
C ASP A 57 -8.37 -6.47 5.33
N LEU A 58 -8.21 -6.45 4.00
CA LEU A 58 -8.61 -7.56 3.13
C LEU A 58 -7.81 -8.84 3.45
N PHE A 59 -6.52 -8.70 3.73
CA PHE A 59 -5.64 -9.82 4.07
C PHE A 59 -5.81 -10.28 5.52
N ASP A 60 -6.15 -9.37 6.45
CA ASP A 60 -6.31 -9.69 7.87
C ASP A 60 -7.68 -10.30 8.23
N PHE A 61 -8.77 -9.85 7.60
CA PHE A 61 -10.12 -10.16 8.06
C PHE A 61 -10.98 -10.98 7.09
N TYR A 62 -10.68 -10.97 5.79
CA TYR A 62 -11.61 -11.50 4.79
C TYR A 62 -11.08 -12.70 4.03
N GLY A 63 -9.96 -12.55 3.32
CA GLY A 63 -9.56 -13.54 2.31
C GLY A 63 -9.06 -14.84 2.92
N ASN A 64 -9.50 -15.98 2.39
CA ASN A 64 -8.76 -17.22 2.61
C ASN A 64 -7.46 -17.22 1.78
N ILE A 65 -6.49 -18.07 2.15
CA ILE A 65 -5.15 -18.07 1.52
C ILE A 65 -5.20 -18.26 0.00
N ASP A 66 -6.14 -19.05 -0.52
CA ASP A 66 -6.26 -19.28 -1.97
C ASP A 66 -6.75 -18.00 -2.67
N GLU A 67 -7.76 -17.32 -2.12
CA GLU A 67 -8.26 -16.04 -2.63
C GLU A 67 -7.21 -14.94 -2.56
N LEU A 68 -6.47 -14.84 -1.44
CA LEU A 68 -5.39 -13.87 -1.28
C LEU A 68 -4.23 -14.14 -2.24
N THR A 69 -3.96 -15.42 -2.54
CA THR A 69 -2.97 -15.80 -3.55
C THR A 69 -3.42 -15.38 -4.94
N LEU A 70 -4.68 -15.63 -5.31
CA LEU A 70 -5.24 -15.18 -6.59
C LEU A 70 -5.20 -13.64 -6.72
N PHE A 71 -5.53 -12.91 -5.65
CA PHE A 71 -5.46 -11.45 -5.64
C PHE A 71 -4.02 -10.96 -5.85
N THR A 72 -3.07 -11.55 -5.13
CA THR A 72 -1.64 -11.24 -5.28
C THR A 72 -1.14 -11.52 -6.71
N ASP A 73 -1.55 -12.63 -7.29
CA ASP A 73 -1.20 -13.00 -8.66
C ASP A 73 -1.83 -12.09 -9.72
N ALA A 74 -3.05 -11.59 -9.47
CA ALA A 74 -3.68 -10.59 -10.34
C ALA A 74 -2.89 -9.27 -10.33
N VAL A 75 -2.38 -8.85 -9.16
CA VAL A 75 -1.51 -7.65 -9.04
C VAL A 75 -0.17 -7.87 -9.72
N LYS A 76 0.42 -9.07 -9.62
CA LYS A 76 1.66 -9.42 -10.34
C LYS A 76 1.50 -9.35 -11.85
N ARG A 77 0.37 -9.81 -12.38
CA ARG A 77 0.05 -9.74 -13.81
C ARG A 77 -0.26 -8.32 -14.27
N TRP A 78 -0.87 -7.53 -13.38
CA TRP A 78 -1.29 -6.15 -13.65
C TRP A 78 -2.19 -6.03 -14.90
N ASP A 79 -3.14 -6.95 -15.02
CA ASP A 79 -4.08 -7.07 -16.13
C ASP A 79 -5.53 -7.11 -15.61
N LEU A 80 -6.41 -6.33 -16.23
CA LEU A 80 -7.84 -6.31 -15.89
C LEU A 80 -8.51 -7.65 -16.18
N GLU A 81 -8.01 -8.47 -17.12
CA GLU A 81 -8.56 -9.81 -17.35
C GLU A 81 -8.35 -10.74 -16.15
N ALA A 82 -7.31 -10.50 -15.34
CA ALA A 82 -7.01 -11.30 -14.16
C ALA A 82 -8.06 -11.14 -13.05
N ILE A 83 -8.91 -10.11 -13.11
CA ILE A 83 -9.94 -9.87 -12.08
C ILE A 83 -11.06 -10.89 -12.14
N GLU A 84 -11.29 -11.56 -13.28
CA GLU A 84 -12.51 -12.34 -13.46
C GLU A 84 -12.62 -13.53 -12.51
N GLN A 85 -11.47 -14.03 -12.05
CA GLN A 85 -11.35 -15.15 -11.12
C GLN A 85 -11.48 -14.74 -9.65
N LEU A 86 -11.52 -13.43 -9.35
CA LEU A 86 -11.54 -12.93 -7.98
C LEU A 86 -12.98 -12.84 -7.42
N PRO A 87 -13.16 -12.99 -6.09
CA PRO A 87 -14.41 -12.63 -5.42
C PRO A 87 -14.81 -11.17 -5.69
N LYS A 88 -16.11 -10.85 -5.61
CA LYS A 88 -16.65 -9.52 -5.93
C LYS A 88 -15.93 -8.39 -5.20
N CYS A 89 -15.73 -8.51 -3.89
CA CYS A 89 -15.05 -7.50 -3.08
C CYS A 89 -13.59 -7.26 -3.54
N MET A 90 -12.87 -8.35 -3.86
CA MET A 90 -11.51 -8.30 -4.36
C MET A 90 -11.42 -7.70 -5.77
N LYS A 91 -12.43 -7.92 -6.63
CA LYS A 91 -12.50 -7.25 -7.95
C LYS A 91 -12.57 -5.73 -7.78
N VAL A 92 -13.41 -5.24 -6.87
CA VAL A 92 -13.57 -3.80 -6.62
C VAL A 92 -12.29 -3.21 -6.03
N CYS A 93 -11.68 -3.90 -5.05
CA CYS A 93 -10.41 -3.49 -4.46
C CYS A 93 -9.28 -3.43 -5.50
N TYR A 94 -9.14 -4.48 -6.32
CA TYR A 94 -8.15 -4.53 -7.40
C TYR A 94 -8.35 -3.40 -8.39
N LYS A 95 -9.59 -3.17 -8.84
CA LYS A 95 -9.90 -2.11 -9.80
C LYS A 95 -9.54 -0.74 -9.23
N ALA A 96 -9.85 -0.48 -7.95
CA ALA A 96 -9.47 0.76 -7.30
C ALA A 96 -7.94 0.94 -7.24
N LEU A 97 -7.20 -0.11 -6.91
CA LEU A 97 -5.73 -0.11 -6.93
C LEU A 97 -5.17 0.16 -8.34
N TYR A 98 -5.70 -0.55 -9.34
CA TYR A 98 -5.29 -0.43 -10.73
C TYR A 98 -5.54 0.98 -11.25
N ASP A 99 -6.77 1.48 -11.15
CA ASP A 99 -7.16 2.81 -11.66
C ASP A 99 -6.35 3.92 -10.97
N THR A 100 -6.24 3.87 -9.64
CA THR A 100 -5.50 4.88 -8.86
C THR A 100 -4.02 4.91 -9.23
N THR A 101 -3.38 3.74 -9.37
CA THR A 101 -1.95 3.66 -9.68
C THR A 101 -1.65 4.08 -11.11
N ASN A 102 -2.50 3.70 -12.07
CA ASN A 102 -2.36 4.13 -13.47
C ASN A 102 -2.62 5.63 -13.64
N GLU A 103 -3.62 6.20 -12.94
CA GLU A 103 -3.87 7.65 -12.93
C GLU A 103 -2.66 8.40 -12.36
N PHE A 104 -2.13 7.94 -11.23
CA PHE A 104 -0.92 8.52 -10.63
C PHE A 104 0.25 8.49 -11.61
N ALA A 105 0.53 7.34 -12.23
CA ALA A 105 1.63 7.19 -13.17
C ALA A 105 1.49 8.12 -14.40
N LEU A 106 0.27 8.24 -14.94
CA LEU A 106 -0.03 9.16 -16.03
C LEU A 106 0.23 10.62 -15.62
N ARG A 107 -0.20 11.01 -14.42
CA ARG A 107 0.00 12.37 -13.90
C ARG A 107 1.47 12.69 -13.67
N THR A 108 2.24 11.76 -13.08
CA THR A 108 3.70 11.90 -12.95
C THR A 108 4.35 12.06 -14.33
N TYR A 109 3.93 11.27 -15.32
CA TYR A 109 4.46 11.38 -16.67
C TYR A 109 4.16 12.75 -17.29
N ILE A 110 2.94 13.26 -17.15
CA ILE A 110 2.55 14.58 -17.67
C ILE A 110 3.32 15.71 -16.96
N LYS A 111 3.46 15.65 -15.62
CA LYS A 111 4.08 16.71 -14.81
C LYS A 111 5.61 16.71 -14.92
N HIS A 112 6.22 15.52 -14.89
CA HIS A 112 7.67 15.35 -14.70
C HIS A 112 8.37 14.61 -15.85
N GLY A 113 7.63 14.15 -16.87
CA GLY A 113 8.19 13.45 -18.03
C GLY A 113 8.63 12.01 -17.75
N TRP A 114 8.33 11.46 -16.58
CA TRP A 114 8.72 10.10 -16.18
C TRP A 114 7.51 9.22 -15.91
N ASN A 115 7.48 8.01 -16.47
CA ASN A 115 6.45 7.03 -16.18
C ASN A 115 6.90 6.09 -15.05
N PRO A 116 6.36 6.19 -13.82
CA PRO A 116 6.78 5.38 -12.68
C PRO A 116 6.10 4.01 -12.61
N LEU A 117 5.19 3.67 -13.54
CA LEU A 117 4.26 2.54 -13.41
C LEU A 117 4.96 1.23 -13.04
N THR A 118 6.08 0.90 -13.71
CA THR A 118 6.83 -0.33 -13.41
C THR A 118 7.34 -0.38 -11.97
N SER A 119 7.89 0.71 -11.44
CA SER A 119 8.35 0.79 -10.05
C SER A 119 7.18 0.69 -9.06
N LEU A 120 6.05 1.33 -9.38
CA LEU A 120 4.85 1.28 -8.54
C LEU A 120 4.31 -0.15 -8.45
N ILE A 121 4.16 -0.84 -9.59
CA ILE A 121 3.70 -2.24 -9.63
C ILE A 121 4.62 -3.13 -8.80
N LYS A 122 5.96 -3.02 -8.97
CA LYS A 122 6.93 -3.78 -8.18
C LYS A 122 6.76 -3.53 -6.67
N SER A 123 6.58 -2.27 -6.27
CA SER A 123 6.42 -1.93 -4.84
C SER A 123 5.12 -2.48 -4.24
N TRP A 124 4.01 -2.46 -4.99
CA TRP A 124 2.76 -3.10 -4.61
C TRP A 124 2.90 -4.61 -4.50
N VAL A 125 3.44 -5.28 -5.53
CA VAL A 125 3.69 -6.73 -5.50
C VAL A 125 4.50 -7.12 -4.25
N ARG A 126 5.56 -6.37 -3.95
CA ARG A 126 6.39 -6.60 -2.76
C ARG A 126 5.60 -6.47 -1.46
N LEU A 127 4.69 -5.52 -1.38
CA LEU A 127 3.80 -5.34 -0.22
C LEU A 127 2.81 -6.51 -0.09
N LEU A 128 2.14 -6.89 -1.18
CA LEU A 128 1.17 -7.98 -1.16
C LEU A 128 1.82 -9.33 -0.84
N ASP A 129 3.04 -9.59 -1.33
CA ASP A 129 3.79 -10.79 -0.97
C ASP A 129 4.08 -10.84 0.55
N ALA A 130 4.37 -9.69 1.17
CA ALA A 130 4.59 -9.59 2.61
C ALA A 130 3.28 -9.82 3.41
N PHE A 131 2.16 -9.24 2.98
CA PHE A 131 0.85 -9.52 3.58
C PHE A 131 0.46 -10.99 3.43
N LEU A 132 0.69 -11.59 2.26
CA LEU A 132 0.40 -13.00 2.03
C LEU A 132 1.24 -13.90 2.94
N GLN A 133 2.49 -13.54 3.20
CA GLN A 133 3.36 -14.26 4.12
C GLN A 133 2.84 -14.21 5.56
N GLU A 134 2.35 -13.06 6.03
CA GLU A 134 1.72 -12.90 7.34
C GLU A 134 0.43 -13.72 7.44
N ALA A 135 -0.44 -13.65 6.43
CA ALA A 135 -1.66 -14.47 6.36
C ALA A 135 -1.33 -15.97 6.41
N LYS A 136 -0.29 -16.43 5.71
CA LYS A 136 0.15 -17.84 5.75
C LYS A 136 0.67 -18.25 7.13
N TRP A 137 1.44 -17.39 7.79
CA TRP A 137 1.88 -17.66 9.17
C TRP A 137 0.69 -17.79 10.11
N PHE A 138 -0.25 -16.85 10.03
CA PHE A 138 -1.47 -16.86 10.82
C PHE A 138 -2.32 -18.11 10.57
N GLY A 139 -2.64 -18.41 9.31
CA GLY A 139 -3.50 -19.54 8.93
C GLY A 139 -2.90 -20.92 9.23
N SER A 140 -1.57 -21.04 9.29
CA SER A 140 -0.88 -22.28 9.66
C SER A 140 -0.58 -22.40 11.17
N GLY A 141 -0.84 -21.35 11.95
CA GLY A 141 -0.43 -21.26 13.35
C GLY A 141 1.10 -21.19 13.53
N HIS A 142 1.83 -20.82 12.48
CA HIS A 142 3.28 -20.68 12.53
C HIS A 142 3.66 -19.38 13.25
N VAL A 143 4.49 -19.51 14.28
CA VAL A 143 5.08 -18.36 14.99
C VAL A 143 6.52 -18.18 14.50
N PRO A 144 6.79 -17.18 13.64
CA PRO A 144 8.14 -16.94 13.11
C PRO A 144 9.09 -16.48 14.22
N LYS A 145 10.39 -16.66 14.00
CA LYS A 145 11.41 -16.03 14.86
C LYS A 145 11.37 -14.52 14.70
N SER A 146 11.76 -13.77 15.73
CA SER A 146 11.74 -12.30 15.72
C SER A 146 12.45 -11.68 14.50
N GLU A 147 13.62 -12.20 14.12
CA GLU A 147 14.35 -11.72 12.93
C GLU A 147 13.64 -12.04 11.61
N GLU A 148 12.98 -13.19 11.52
CA GLU A 148 12.23 -13.61 10.35
C GLU A 148 10.96 -12.78 10.19
N TYR A 149 10.21 -12.63 11.30
CA TYR A 149 9.08 -11.73 11.41
C TYR A 149 9.48 -10.32 10.97
N LEU A 150 10.50 -9.73 11.59
CA LEU A 150 10.86 -8.34 11.35
C LEU A 150 11.24 -8.07 9.90
N LYS A 151 11.93 -9.00 9.23
CA LYS A 151 12.25 -8.88 7.80
C LYS A 151 10.99 -8.74 6.92
N ASN A 152 9.93 -9.48 7.23
CA ASN A 152 8.65 -9.37 6.53
C ASN A 152 7.87 -8.14 7.01
N ALA A 153 7.81 -7.94 8.32
CA ALA A 153 7.01 -6.93 9.00
C ALA A 153 7.41 -5.51 8.61
N ILE A 154 8.70 -5.27 8.32
CA ILE A 154 9.20 -3.99 7.76
C ILE A 154 8.54 -3.73 6.40
N VAL A 155 8.44 -4.74 5.54
CA VAL A 155 7.84 -4.61 4.20
C VAL A 155 6.32 -4.45 4.31
N SER A 156 5.66 -5.22 5.18
CA SER A 156 4.21 -5.15 5.36
C SER A 156 3.71 -3.83 5.94
N THR A 157 4.60 -2.95 6.46
CA THR A 157 4.20 -1.58 6.81
C THR A 157 3.71 -0.74 5.62
N GLY A 158 4.12 -1.09 4.39
CA GLY A 158 3.81 -0.29 3.20
C GLY A 158 4.56 1.04 3.08
N VAL A 159 5.47 1.37 4.00
CA VAL A 159 6.26 2.62 3.96
C VAL A 159 7.05 2.75 2.67
N HIS A 160 7.60 1.64 2.13
CA HIS A 160 8.32 1.66 0.86
C HIS A 160 7.42 2.07 -0.30
N VAL A 161 6.14 1.66 -0.30
CA VAL A 161 5.17 2.08 -1.32
C VAL A 161 4.89 3.58 -1.21
N ILE A 162 4.69 4.09 0.00
CA ILE A 162 4.39 5.51 0.21
C ILE A 162 5.57 6.41 -0.14
N LEU A 163 6.78 6.05 0.28
CA LEU A 163 7.97 6.82 -0.07
C LEU A 163 8.29 6.72 -1.56
N MET A 164 7.92 5.63 -2.23
CA MET A 164 8.00 5.52 -3.69
C MET A 164 7.05 6.51 -4.38
N HIS A 165 5.79 6.59 -3.94
CA HIS A 165 4.84 7.58 -4.47
C HIS A 165 5.29 9.01 -4.15
N ALA A 166 5.79 9.27 -2.94
CA ALA A 166 6.33 10.56 -2.55
C ALA A 166 7.49 11.00 -3.46
N PHE A 167 8.45 10.10 -3.71
CA PHE A 167 9.58 10.39 -4.61
C PHE A 167 9.11 10.83 -6.00
N PHE A 168 8.15 10.11 -6.60
CA PHE A 168 7.66 10.41 -7.93
C PHE A 168 6.74 11.64 -7.99
N VAL A 169 5.92 11.89 -6.97
CA VAL A 169 5.02 13.05 -6.98
C VAL A 169 5.80 14.36 -6.82
N MET A 170 6.87 14.34 -6.03
CA MET A 170 7.76 15.49 -5.85
C MET A 170 8.52 15.82 -7.14
N GLY A 171 8.92 14.80 -7.92
CA GLY A 171 9.54 15.02 -9.23
C GLY A 171 11.02 15.42 -9.19
N GLU A 172 11.57 15.67 -8.00
CA GLU A 172 12.93 16.18 -7.84
C GLU A 172 13.98 15.08 -8.05
N GLY A 173 14.90 15.30 -8.98
CA GLY A 173 16.05 14.42 -9.18
C GLY A 173 15.71 13.04 -9.76
N ILE A 174 14.61 12.92 -10.52
CA ILE A 174 14.26 11.67 -11.20
C ILE A 174 15.29 11.35 -12.29
N THR A 175 15.98 10.22 -12.12
CA THR A 175 16.95 9.67 -13.06
C THR A 175 16.90 8.14 -12.99
N ASN A 176 17.45 7.45 -13.99
CA ASN A 176 17.59 5.99 -13.94
C ASN A 176 18.30 5.51 -12.66
N LYS A 177 19.32 6.25 -12.19
CA LYS A 177 20.09 5.91 -11.00
C LYS A 177 19.28 6.08 -9.71
N THR A 178 18.56 7.19 -9.57
CA THR A 178 17.74 7.46 -8.37
C THR A 178 16.52 6.55 -8.31
N VAL A 179 15.92 6.22 -9.46
CA VAL A 179 14.84 5.23 -9.56
C VAL A 179 15.32 3.83 -9.20
N SER A 180 16.47 3.38 -9.73
CA SER A 180 17.05 2.09 -9.34
C SER A 180 17.33 2.01 -7.84
N LEU A 181 17.86 3.09 -7.25
CA LEU A 181 18.11 3.16 -5.80
C LEU A 181 16.81 3.00 -5.00
N MET A 182 15.71 3.60 -5.47
CA MET A 182 14.42 3.48 -4.82
C MET A 182 13.78 2.10 -4.99
N ASP A 183 13.87 1.49 -6.17
CA ASP A 183 13.43 0.11 -6.43
C ASP A 183 14.11 -0.89 -5.47
N ASP A 184 15.39 -0.65 -5.14
CA ASP A 184 16.18 -1.47 -4.20
C ASP A 184 15.82 -1.25 -2.73
N VAL A 185 14.92 -0.29 -2.42
CA VAL A 185 14.50 0.10 -1.07
C VAL A 185 15.71 0.56 -0.24
N PRO A 186 16.12 1.83 -0.36
CA PRO A 186 17.35 2.31 0.25
C PRO A 186 17.25 2.26 1.77
N THR A 187 18.41 2.20 2.45
CA THR A 187 18.50 2.03 3.90
C THR A 187 17.61 3.02 4.69
N ILE A 188 17.48 4.26 4.21
CA ILE A 188 16.61 5.26 4.85
C ILE A 188 15.14 4.81 4.89
N VAL A 189 14.62 4.22 3.82
CA VAL A 189 13.26 3.67 3.76
C VAL A 189 13.12 2.52 4.75
N SER A 190 14.10 1.62 4.78
CA SER A 190 14.11 0.47 5.70
C SER A 190 14.14 0.90 7.18
N ILE A 191 14.92 1.93 7.53
CA ILE A 191 14.95 2.49 8.89
C ILE A 191 13.60 3.10 9.28
N CYS A 192 13.00 3.93 8.41
CA CYS A 192 11.68 4.51 8.67
C CYS A 192 10.62 3.43 8.88
N ALA A 193 10.61 2.41 8.02
CA ALA A 193 9.70 1.26 8.12
C ALA A 193 9.93 0.44 9.39
N THR A 194 11.19 0.27 9.82
CA THR A 194 11.53 -0.42 11.08
C THR A 194 10.99 0.35 12.29
N ILE A 195 11.19 1.68 12.33
CA ILE A 195 10.69 2.52 13.42
C ILE A 195 9.16 2.43 13.49
N LEU A 196 8.49 2.59 12.34
CA LEU A 196 7.03 2.50 12.28
C LEU A 196 6.53 1.14 12.77
N ARG A 197 7.08 0.04 12.25
CA ARG A 197 6.72 -1.32 12.66
C ARG A 197 6.87 -1.51 14.17
N LEU A 198 8.00 -1.10 14.74
CA LEU A 198 8.23 -1.26 16.17
C LEU A 198 7.28 -0.40 17.03
N CYS A 199 6.96 0.81 16.59
CA CYS A 199 5.97 1.66 17.26
C CYS A 199 4.57 1.04 17.21
N ASP A 200 4.13 0.59 16.02
CA ASP A 200 2.83 -0.05 15.81
C ASP A 200 2.69 -1.32 16.65
N ASP A 201 3.72 -2.17 16.67
CA ASP A 201 3.72 -3.41 17.45
C ASP A 201 3.66 -3.13 18.97
N LEU A 202 4.37 -2.11 19.45
CA LEU A 202 4.33 -1.69 20.87
C LEU A 202 2.96 -1.17 21.30
N GLU A 203 2.22 -0.53 20.40
CA GLU A 203 0.85 -0.09 20.64
C GLU A 203 -0.13 -1.27 20.56
N GLY A 204 0.04 -2.13 19.55
CA GLY A 204 -0.78 -3.33 19.35
C GLY A 204 -0.70 -4.31 20.51
N HIS A 205 0.47 -4.47 21.15
CA HIS A 205 0.63 -5.31 22.35
C HIS A 205 -0.23 -4.89 23.55
N LYS A 206 -0.70 -3.63 23.60
CA LYS A 206 -1.53 -3.12 24.69
C LYS A 206 -3.02 -3.42 24.52
N VAL A 207 -3.43 -3.85 23.33
CA VAL A 207 -4.81 -4.19 23.01
C VAL A 207 -4.87 -5.70 22.79
N PRO A 208 -5.68 -6.46 23.53
CA PRO A 208 -5.84 -7.88 23.24
C PRO A 208 -6.34 -8.03 21.79
N LYS A 209 -5.55 -8.68 20.92
CA LYS A 209 -6.07 -9.23 19.68
C LYS A 209 -6.95 -10.42 20.09
N TYR A 210 -8.23 -10.13 20.30
CA TYR A 210 -9.37 -11.03 20.61
C TYR A 210 -9.64 -11.36 22.10
N PRO A 211 -10.92 -11.59 22.48
CA PRO A 211 -11.36 -12.02 23.82
C PRO A 211 -10.90 -13.42 24.23
#